data_AF-A0A9D4W8P4-F1
#
_entry.id   AF-A0A9D4W8P4-F1
#
_cell.length_a   1.000
_cell.length_b   1.000
_cell.length_c   1.000
_cell.angle_alpha   90.00
_cell.angle_beta   90.00
_cell.angle_gamma   90.00
#
_symmetry.space_group_name_H-M   'P 1'
#
loop_
_entity.id
_entity.type
_entity.pdbx_description
1 polymer ?
#
loop_
_entity_poly.entity_id
_entity_poly.type
_entity_poly.pdbx_seq_one_letter_code
_entity_poly.pdbx_strand_id
1 'polypeptide(L)'
;MKQSKTLVLDEATASVDTATDNLIQKIFRTDFKTCNKQQRARQNRETSPISGLPINLKGKRAFITGVADDNGYGWAIAKSLAAAGAEILLGTWVPALNIFESSLRRGKFDESRVLPDGSLITKVYPLDAVFDNLEDIKSNKRYAGSSKWTVQEVAESVKEDFGSIDILVHSLVNGPEVTNPLLETSRKGYLAALSTSSYSYVSLLKHFLPIINPAGRKRKIRVNTISVGPLRSRAAKAIGFIDMMIDYSIANVPLQKELSAKGVGNAVAFLSSSLASAIAGTVLYVDNGLNAMGVGVDSPIFSNLNIPKEQH
;
A
#
# COMPACT_ATOMS: atom_id res chain seq x y z
N MET A 1 11.58 -44.12 1.07
CA MET A 1 10.78 -44.97 0.15
C MET A 1 9.55 -45.42 0.94
N LYS A 2 8.28 -45.17 0.59
CA LYS A 2 7.61 -44.96 -0.71
C LYS A 2 6.38 -44.06 -0.52
N GLN A 3 6.17 -43.18 -1.51
CA GLN A 3 4.88 -42.68 -2.01
C GLN A 3 3.88 -42.08 -1.00
N SER A 4 4.13 -40.86 -0.52
CA SER A 4 3.03 -39.95 -0.19
C SER A 4 2.61 -39.26 -1.49
N LYS A 5 1.47 -39.66 -2.05
CA LYS A 5 0.84 -38.95 -3.16
C LYS A 5 0.30 -37.62 -2.62
N THR A 6 1.02 -36.54 -2.85
CA THR A 6 0.52 -35.19 -2.59
C THR A 6 -0.23 -34.72 -3.83
N LEU A 7 -1.54 -34.53 -3.70
CA LEU A 7 -2.35 -33.85 -4.71
C LEU A 7 -2.38 -32.36 -4.34
N VAL A 8 -1.71 -31.53 -5.12
CA VAL A 8 -1.86 -30.08 -5.10
C VAL A 8 -2.65 -29.71 -6.35
N LEU A 9 -3.82 -29.12 -6.17
CA LEU A 9 -4.59 -28.53 -7.27
C LEU A 9 -4.38 -27.01 -7.21
N ASP A 10 -3.91 -26.46 -8.33
CA ASP A 10 -3.78 -25.04 -8.60
C ASP A 10 -4.74 -24.66 -9.75
N GLU A 11 -5.37 -23.51 -9.57
CA GLU A 11 -6.28 -22.71 -10.41
C GLU A 11 -7.47 -23.29 -11.21
N ALA A 12 -8.52 -22.47 -11.25
CA ALA A 12 -9.73 -22.52 -12.08
C ALA A 12 -10.75 -23.65 -11.83
N THR A 13 -11.81 -23.34 -11.05
CA THR A 13 -13.10 -24.03 -11.16
C THR A 13 -14.23 -23.03 -11.38
N ALA A 14 -14.17 -22.36 -12.53
CA ALA A 14 -15.39 -22.02 -13.24
C ALA A 14 -15.66 -23.18 -14.23
N SER A 15 -16.76 -23.89 -14.01
CA SER A 15 -17.32 -24.95 -14.89
C SER A 15 -16.61 -26.30 -14.87
N VAL A 16 -16.83 -27.09 -13.81
CA VAL A 16 -16.68 -28.55 -13.88
C VAL A 16 -18.07 -29.15 -14.03
N ASP A 17 -18.25 -30.08 -14.96
CA ASP A 17 -19.53 -30.75 -15.11
C ASP A 17 -19.88 -31.58 -13.87
N THR A 18 -21.18 -31.79 -13.65
CA THR A 18 -21.70 -32.45 -12.45
C THR A 18 -21.21 -33.88 -12.29
N ALA A 19 -20.83 -34.58 -13.38
CA ALA A 19 -20.29 -35.94 -13.26
C ALA A 19 -18.85 -35.92 -12.72
N THR A 20 -18.05 -34.94 -13.13
CA THR A 20 -16.68 -34.75 -12.62
C THR A 20 -16.66 -34.29 -11.16
N ASP A 21 -17.55 -33.38 -10.75
CA ASP A 21 -17.66 -32.97 -9.34
C ASP A 21 -18.09 -34.15 -8.45
N ASN A 22 -19.07 -34.94 -8.89
CA ASN A 22 -19.49 -36.14 -8.17
C ASN A 22 -18.37 -37.19 -8.06
N LEU A 23 -17.52 -37.31 -9.09
CA LEU A 23 -16.37 -38.22 -9.06
C LEU A 23 -15.30 -37.75 -8.06
N ILE A 24 -15.01 -36.44 -8.02
CA ILE A 24 -14.09 -35.83 -7.05
C ILE A 24 -14.59 -36.06 -5.63
N GLN A 25 -15.87 -35.77 -5.36
CA GLN A 25 -16.50 -35.98 -4.05
C GLN A 25 -16.50 -37.47 -3.64
N LYS A 26 -16.70 -38.38 -4.60
CA LYS A 26 -16.64 -39.84 -4.36
C LYS A 26 -15.23 -40.25 -3.95
N ILE A 27 -14.20 -39.80 -4.67
CA ILE A 27 -12.78 -40.09 -4.38
C ILE A 27 -12.39 -39.59 -2.98
N PHE A 28 -12.81 -38.38 -2.59
CA PHE A 28 -12.57 -37.87 -1.23
C PHE A 28 -13.22 -38.75 -0.15
N ARG A 29 -14.44 -39.25 -0.41
CA ARG A 29 -15.19 -40.07 0.56
C ARG A 29 -14.72 -41.52 0.63
N THR A 30 -14.16 -42.09 -0.43
CA THR A 30 -13.70 -43.48 -0.47
C THR A 30 -12.23 -43.63 -0.14
N ASP A 31 -11.37 -42.79 -0.73
CA ASP A 31 -9.92 -43.05 -0.77
C ASP A 31 -9.17 -42.31 0.34
N PHE A 32 -9.78 -41.25 0.89
CA PHE A 32 -9.23 -40.47 2.01
C PHE A 32 -10.00 -40.67 3.32
N LYS A 33 -10.90 -41.67 3.38
CA LYS A 33 -11.79 -41.94 4.53
C LYS A 33 -11.05 -42.17 5.85
N THR A 34 -9.81 -42.65 5.80
CA THR A 34 -8.95 -42.96 6.96
C THR A 34 -8.01 -41.84 7.38
N CYS A 35 -7.89 -40.75 6.61
CA CYS A 35 -7.07 -39.59 6.98
C CYS A 35 -7.61 -38.82 8.20
N ASN A 36 -8.87 -39.03 8.59
CA ASN A 36 -9.50 -38.38 9.74
C ASN A 36 -9.27 -39.08 11.10
N LYS A 37 -8.44 -40.12 11.19
CA LYS A 37 -8.04 -40.69 12.49
C LYS A 37 -6.70 -40.12 12.95
N GLN A 38 -6.76 -39.07 13.78
CA GLN A 38 -5.62 -38.55 14.53
C GLN A 38 -4.96 -39.67 15.35
N GLN A 39 -3.70 -40.01 15.01
CA GLN A 39 -2.80 -40.70 15.92
C GLN A 39 -1.91 -39.68 16.63
N ARG A 40 -2.02 -39.67 17.96
CA ARG A 40 -1.24 -38.87 18.90
C ARG A 40 0.26 -39.17 18.75
N ALA A 41 1.02 -38.23 18.21
CA ALA A 41 2.46 -38.14 18.41
C ALA A 41 2.75 -37.03 19.45
N ARG A 42 3.68 -37.31 20.36
CA ARG A 42 4.05 -36.47 21.53
C ARG A 42 4.21 -35.00 21.16
N GLN A 43 3.34 -34.15 21.69
CA GLN A 43 3.52 -32.71 21.78
C GLN A 43 4.61 -32.41 22.81
N ASN A 44 5.72 -31.80 22.37
CA ASN A 44 6.42 -30.88 23.26
C ASN A 44 5.40 -29.78 23.62
N ARG A 45 5.08 -29.66 24.90
CA ARG A 45 4.21 -28.61 25.41
C ARG A 45 4.95 -27.28 25.32
N GLU A 46 4.78 -26.56 24.20
CA GLU A 46 4.78 -25.10 24.26
C GLU A 46 3.39 -24.68 24.77
N THR A 47 3.30 -24.35 26.05
CA THR A 47 2.11 -23.75 26.66
C THR A 47 2.08 -22.25 26.36
N SER A 48 1.92 -21.91 25.08
CA SER A 48 1.63 -20.55 24.64
C SER A 48 0.48 -20.62 23.63
N PRO A 49 -0.57 -19.79 23.74
CA PRO A 49 -1.63 -19.76 22.74
C PRO A 49 -1.01 -19.44 21.37
N ILE A 50 -1.35 -20.20 20.33
CA ILE A 50 -0.91 -19.92 18.95
C ILE A 50 -1.53 -18.57 18.53
N SER A 51 -0.74 -17.51 18.67
CA SER A 51 -1.11 -16.13 18.36
C SER A 51 -1.16 -15.88 16.85
N GLY A 52 -2.21 -16.33 16.16
CA GLY A 52 -2.50 -15.98 14.75
C GLY A 52 -1.35 -16.19 13.75
N LEU A 53 -1.53 -15.69 12.51
CA LEU A 53 -0.47 -15.58 11.49
C LEU A 53 -0.04 -14.10 11.43
N PRO A 54 0.95 -13.67 12.24
CA PRO A 54 1.28 -12.25 12.36
C PRO A 54 1.98 -11.73 11.10
N ILE A 55 1.62 -10.53 10.67
CA ILE A 55 2.46 -9.73 9.75
C ILE A 55 3.66 -9.27 10.57
N ASN A 56 4.84 -9.85 10.30
CA ASN A 56 6.07 -9.56 11.01
C ASN A 56 7.09 -8.90 10.07
N LEU A 57 7.38 -7.64 10.32
CA LEU A 57 8.38 -6.83 9.63
C LEU A 57 9.52 -6.40 10.59
N LYS A 58 9.68 -7.08 11.74
CA LYS A 58 10.81 -6.81 12.65
C LYS A 58 12.14 -6.96 11.93
N GLY A 59 13.02 -5.99 12.13
CA GLY A 59 14.32 -5.92 11.46
C GLY A 59 14.25 -5.57 9.98
N LYS A 60 13.07 -5.18 9.47
CA LYS A 60 12.89 -4.63 8.13
C LYS A 60 12.87 -3.12 8.19
N ARG A 61 13.38 -2.47 7.14
CA ARG A 61 13.38 -1.02 7.01
C ARG A 61 12.56 -0.56 5.82
N ALA A 62 11.68 0.41 6.05
CA ALA A 62 10.81 0.98 5.03
C ALA A 62 11.15 2.45 4.76
N PHE A 63 11.29 2.80 3.49
CA PHE A 63 11.37 4.18 3.02
C PHE A 63 10.06 4.58 2.34
N ILE A 64 9.35 5.56 2.92
CA ILE A 64 8.05 6.03 2.44
C ILE A 64 8.17 7.46 1.93
N THR A 65 7.91 7.67 0.64
CA THR A 65 7.92 9.00 0.03
C THR A 65 6.54 9.66 0.08
N GLY A 66 6.53 11.00 0.12
CA GLY A 66 5.29 11.79 0.01
C GLY A 66 4.57 12.04 1.33
N VAL A 67 5.28 11.94 2.46
CA VAL A 67 4.69 12.22 3.78
C VAL A 67 4.98 13.67 4.17
N ALA A 68 3.92 14.46 4.35
CA ALA A 68 4.01 15.89 4.70
C ALA A 68 3.13 16.30 5.90
N ASP A 69 2.22 15.42 6.33
CA ASP A 69 1.34 15.54 7.49
C ASP A 69 0.79 14.14 7.86
N ASP A 70 -0.11 14.07 8.84
CA ASP A 70 -0.70 12.84 9.36
C ASP A 70 -2.07 12.46 8.77
N ASN A 71 -2.52 13.15 7.70
CA ASN A 71 -3.84 12.95 7.10
C ASN A 71 -3.80 12.13 5.79
N GLY A 72 -2.60 11.89 5.24
CA GLY A 72 -2.41 11.19 3.97
C GLY A 72 -2.23 9.67 4.11
N TYR A 73 -2.30 8.97 2.97
CA TYR A 73 -2.03 7.53 2.91
C TYR A 73 -0.61 7.18 3.35
N GLY A 74 0.40 7.96 2.96
CA GLY A 74 1.79 7.71 3.36
C GLY A 74 1.98 7.63 4.88
N TRP A 75 1.27 8.46 5.66
CA TRP A 75 1.28 8.38 7.12
C TRP A 75 0.63 7.09 7.63
N ALA A 76 -0.56 6.75 7.11
CA ALA A 76 -1.26 5.53 7.52
C ALA A 76 -0.46 4.25 7.17
N ILE A 77 0.23 4.25 6.03
CA ILE A 77 1.15 3.18 5.63
C ILE A 77 2.32 3.09 6.61
N ALA A 78 2.96 4.22 6.93
CA ALA A 78 4.04 4.27 7.91
C ALA A 78 3.59 3.68 9.27
N LYS A 79 2.39 4.03 9.74
CA LYS A 79 1.81 3.45 10.97
C LYS A 79 1.65 1.93 10.90
N SER A 80 1.07 1.40 9.83
CA SER A 80 0.84 -0.05 9.70
C SER A 80 2.14 -0.84 9.56
N LEU A 81 3.14 -0.29 8.85
CA LEU A 81 4.46 -0.91 8.74
C LEU A 81 5.20 -0.89 10.08
N ALA A 82 5.15 0.23 10.81
CA ALA A 82 5.75 0.34 12.13
C ALA A 82 5.06 -0.58 13.15
N ALA A 83 3.73 -0.67 13.13
CA ALA A 83 2.98 -1.61 13.97
C ALA A 83 3.31 -3.09 13.69
N ALA A 84 3.78 -3.41 12.48
CA ALA A 84 4.31 -4.72 12.13
C ALA A 84 5.80 -4.91 12.50
N GLY A 85 6.44 -3.88 13.06
CA GLY A 85 7.82 -3.89 13.55
C GLY A 85 8.87 -3.35 12.57
N ALA A 86 8.46 -2.71 11.46
CA ALA A 86 9.40 -2.10 10.52
C ALA A 86 9.98 -0.79 11.06
N GLU A 87 11.26 -0.55 10.80
CA GLU A 87 11.89 0.75 11.00
C GLU A 87 11.49 1.72 9.88
N ILE A 88 11.05 2.93 10.24
CA ILE A 88 10.42 3.88 9.32
C ILE A 88 11.33 5.07 8.99
N LEU A 89 11.60 5.22 7.69
CA LEU A 89 12.24 6.40 7.09
C LEU A 89 11.22 7.13 6.21
N LEU A 90 11.17 8.46 6.32
CA LEU A 90 10.22 9.29 5.56
C LEU A 90 10.95 10.20 4.57
N GLY A 91 10.46 10.28 3.34
CA GLY A 91 10.82 11.30 2.36
C GLY A 91 9.74 12.38 2.31
N THR A 92 10.08 13.59 2.76
CA THR A 92 9.16 14.73 2.86
C THR A 92 9.50 15.79 1.82
N TRP A 93 8.48 16.30 1.14
CA TRP A 93 8.64 17.36 0.13
C TRP A 93 9.34 18.58 0.72
N VAL A 94 10.44 19.05 0.10
CA VAL A 94 11.30 20.13 0.64
C VAL A 94 10.48 21.36 1.13
N PRO A 95 9.53 21.91 0.35
CA PRO A 95 8.68 23.01 0.80
C PRO A 95 7.78 22.74 2.02
N ALA A 96 7.49 21.48 2.33
CA ALA A 96 6.69 21.08 3.49
C ALA A 96 7.54 20.68 4.70
N LEU A 97 8.85 20.45 4.51
CA LEU A 97 9.75 19.88 5.51
C LEU A 97 9.76 20.65 6.83
N ASN A 98 10.00 21.96 6.79
CA ASN A 98 10.10 22.78 8.01
C ASN A 98 8.82 22.73 8.85
N ILE A 99 7.65 22.76 8.20
CA ILE A 99 6.36 22.72 8.89
C ILE A 99 6.11 21.32 9.46
N PHE A 100 6.43 20.28 8.70
CA PHE A 100 6.29 18.90 9.12
C PHE A 100 7.15 18.60 10.35
N GLU A 101 8.46 18.90 10.28
CA GLU A 101 9.37 18.68 11.40
C GLU A 101 9.03 19.54 12.62
N SER A 102 8.65 20.80 12.42
CA SER A 102 8.20 21.66 13.52
C SER A 102 6.95 21.12 14.20
N SER A 103 6.03 20.53 13.44
CA SER A 103 4.82 19.90 13.97
C SER A 103 5.15 18.61 14.73
N LEU A 104 6.07 17.81 14.19
CA LEU A 104 6.58 16.59 14.83
C LEU A 104 7.29 16.90 16.16
N ARG A 105 8.18 17.89 16.19
CA ARG A 105 8.91 18.32 17.41
C ARG A 105 7.99 18.90 18.49
N ARG A 106 6.90 19.56 18.10
CA ARG A 106 5.91 20.12 19.02
C ARG A 106 4.86 19.11 19.50
N GLY A 107 5.00 17.84 19.13
CA GLY A 107 4.07 16.78 19.54
C GLY A 107 2.70 16.85 18.87
N LYS A 108 2.52 17.63 17.80
CA LYS A 108 1.22 17.73 17.10
C LYS A 108 0.73 16.40 16.53
N PHE A 109 1.67 15.49 16.28
CA PHE A 109 1.38 14.16 15.76
C PHE A 109 1.39 13.09 16.86
N ASP A 110 1.54 13.41 18.14
CA ASP A 110 1.77 12.38 19.17
C ASP A 110 0.59 11.42 19.31
N GLU A 111 -0.65 11.92 19.26
CA GLU A 111 -1.86 11.08 19.21
C GLU A 111 -1.87 10.19 17.95
N SER A 112 -1.53 10.76 16.79
CA SER A 112 -1.50 10.02 15.53
C SER A 112 -0.26 9.12 15.41
N ARG A 113 0.76 9.27 16.26
CA ARG A 113 1.97 8.43 16.35
C ARG A 113 1.85 7.26 17.30
N VAL A 114 0.77 7.19 18.10
CA VAL A 114 0.56 6.06 19.00
C VAL A 114 0.57 4.76 18.19
N LEU A 115 1.60 3.96 18.45
CA LEU A 115 1.73 2.58 18.04
C LEU A 115 1.50 1.66 19.24
N PRO A 116 1.19 0.39 19.02
CA PRO A 116 1.14 -0.61 20.10
C PRO A 116 2.43 -0.67 20.95
N ASP A 117 3.59 -0.30 20.39
CA ASP A 117 4.91 -0.32 21.04
C ASP A 117 5.52 1.07 21.31
N GLY A 118 4.86 2.16 20.88
CA GLY A 118 5.26 3.54 21.17
C GLY A 118 6.31 4.19 20.25
N SER A 119 6.82 3.54 19.19
CA SER A 119 7.91 4.09 18.35
C SER A 119 7.57 4.27 16.86
N LEU A 120 7.26 5.49 16.38
CA LEU A 120 6.81 5.67 14.98
C LEU A 120 7.92 5.95 13.94
N ILE A 121 8.82 6.91 14.17
CA ILE A 121 9.65 7.50 13.08
C ILE A 121 11.11 7.53 13.50
N THR A 122 11.98 6.98 12.65
CA THR A 122 13.42 7.01 12.86
C THR A 122 14.06 8.27 12.28
N LYS A 123 13.79 8.57 11.01
CA LYS A 123 14.44 9.70 10.31
C LYS A 123 13.56 10.26 9.20
N VAL A 124 13.68 11.57 8.99
CA VAL A 124 13.02 12.31 7.90
C VAL A 124 14.11 12.83 6.96
N TYR A 125 13.90 12.65 5.66
CA TYR A 125 14.77 13.14 4.60
C TYR A 125 14.03 14.21 3.79
N PRO A 126 14.69 15.33 3.45
CA PRO A 126 14.18 16.22 2.41
C PRO A 126 14.16 15.46 1.08
N LEU A 127 13.08 15.56 0.32
CA LEU A 127 12.96 14.90 -0.98
C LEU A 127 12.19 15.79 -1.95
N ASP A 128 12.66 15.88 -3.19
CA ASP A 128 11.84 16.28 -4.32
C ASP A 128 12.02 15.29 -5.46
N ALA A 129 11.00 14.45 -5.65
CA ALA A 129 11.06 13.31 -6.56
C ALA A 129 10.90 13.70 -8.04
N VAL A 130 10.79 14.99 -8.36
CA VAL A 130 10.84 15.52 -9.73
C VAL A 130 12.29 15.60 -10.25
N PHE A 131 13.27 15.64 -9.34
CA PHE A 131 14.69 15.81 -9.69
C PHE A 131 15.45 14.53 -9.39
N ASP A 132 16.02 13.92 -10.43
CA ASP A 132 16.79 12.68 -10.30
C ASP A 132 18.12 12.99 -9.61
N ASN A 133 18.77 14.08 -10.03
CA ASN A 133 20.08 14.53 -9.56
C ASN A 133 20.24 16.07 -9.68
N LEU A 134 21.38 16.61 -9.25
CA LEU A 134 21.62 18.06 -9.19
C LEU A 134 21.69 18.74 -10.57
N GLU A 135 21.92 18.00 -11.66
CA GLU A 135 21.98 18.55 -13.02
C GLU A 135 20.60 19.04 -13.52
N ASP A 136 19.51 18.56 -12.88
CA ASP A 136 18.14 18.94 -13.21
C ASP A 136 17.72 20.31 -12.63
N ILE A 137 18.60 20.98 -11.87
CA ILE A 137 18.25 22.17 -11.08
C ILE A 137 18.37 23.46 -11.88
N LYS A 138 17.25 24.18 -12.00
CA LYS A 138 17.24 25.63 -12.23
C LYS A 138 17.13 26.33 -10.88
N SER A 139 17.99 27.31 -10.62
CA SER A 139 18.09 28.01 -9.33
C SER A 139 16.73 28.33 -8.71
N ASN A 140 16.45 27.79 -7.53
CA ASN A 140 15.19 28.00 -6.82
C ASN A 140 15.46 28.31 -5.36
N LYS A 141 15.14 29.54 -4.95
CA LYS A 141 15.33 30.04 -3.56
C LYS A 141 14.66 29.14 -2.51
N ARG A 142 13.62 28.39 -2.89
CA ARG A 142 12.88 27.47 -2.02
C ARG A 142 13.72 26.29 -1.53
N TYR A 143 14.80 25.96 -2.24
CA TYR A 143 15.71 24.84 -1.91
C TYR A 143 17.05 25.33 -1.35
N ALA A 144 17.27 26.65 -1.27
CA ALA A 144 18.55 27.22 -0.82
C ALA A 144 18.89 26.86 0.64
N GLY A 145 17.89 26.52 1.46
CA GLY A 145 18.06 26.09 2.85
C GLY A 145 18.10 24.57 3.05
N SER A 146 18.15 23.77 1.99
CA SER A 146 18.16 22.31 2.07
C SER A 146 19.22 21.74 1.14
N SER A 147 19.88 20.68 1.59
CA SER A 147 20.84 19.89 0.81
C SER A 147 20.37 18.43 0.76
N LYS A 148 20.96 17.65 -0.16
CA LYS A 148 20.72 16.21 -0.29
C LYS A 148 19.23 15.84 -0.44
N TRP A 149 18.57 16.44 -1.43
CA TRP A 149 17.10 16.32 -1.59
C TRP A 149 16.66 15.77 -2.94
N THR A 150 17.58 15.62 -3.90
CA THR A 150 17.30 14.88 -5.14
C THR A 150 17.17 13.39 -4.86
N VAL A 151 16.51 12.65 -5.75
CA VAL A 151 16.30 11.20 -5.55
C VAL A 151 17.62 10.45 -5.33
N GLN A 152 18.65 10.78 -6.10
CA GLN A 152 19.98 10.20 -5.95
C GLN A 152 20.60 10.50 -4.58
N GLU A 153 20.69 11.77 -4.18
CA GLU A 153 21.36 12.16 -2.93
C GLU A 153 20.65 11.58 -1.71
N VAL A 154 19.32 11.47 -1.75
CA VAL A 154 18.54 10.85 -0.68
C VAL A 154 18.84 9.36 -0.59
N ALA A 155 18.89 8.64 -1.72
CA ALA A 155 19.26 7.23 -1.72
C ALA A 155 20.68 7.00 -1.18
N GLU A 156 21.63 7.87 -1.56
CA GLU A 156 23.00 7.86 -1.03
C GLU A 156 23.04 8.14 0.47
N SER A 157 22.26 9.10 0.96
CA SER A 157 22.15 9.41 2.39
C SER A 157 21.55 8.25 3.18
N VAL A 158 20.48 7.62 2.67
CA VAL A 158 19.90 6.42 3.29
C VAL A 158 20.91 5.28 3.33
N LYS A 159 21.71 5.10 2.27
CA LYS A 159 22.78 4.10 2.24
C LYS A 159 23.87 4.40 3.28
N GLU A 160 24.28 5.65 3.40
CA GLU A 160 25.29 6.11 4.37
C GLU A 160 24.81 5.88 5.80
N ASP A 161 23.57 6.27 6.10
CA ASP A 161 23.00 6.20 7.43
C ASP A 161 22.66 4.77 7.88
N PHE A 162 22.18 3.94 6.94
CA PHE A 162 21.48 2.69 7.27
C PHE A 162 21.96 1.46 6.48
N GLY A 163 22.81 1.63 5.47
CA GLY A 163 23.31 0.59 4.59
C GLY A 163 22.29 0.12 3.55
N SER A 164 21.11 -0.32 3.99
CA SER A 164 20.07 -0.87 3.13
C SER A 164 18.64 -0.65 3.65
N ILE A 165 17.68 -0.88 2.76
CA ILE A 165 16.24 -0.93 3.07
C ILE A 165 15.64 -2.26 2.58
N ASP A 166 14.41 -2.58 2.98
CA ASP A 166 13.68 -3.75 2.52
C ASP A 166 12.38 -3.39 1.78
N ILE A 167 11.80 -2.23 2.11
CA ILE A 167 10.50 -1.79 1.60
C ILE A 167 10.63 -0.36 1.06
N LEU A 168 10.16 -0.13 -0.16
CA LEU A 168 10.05 1.18 -0.77
C LEU A 168 8.58 1.46 -1.07
N VAL A 169 8.06 2.59 -0.58
CA VAL A 169 6.68 3.04 -0.82
C VAL A 169 6.71 4.37 -1.55
N HIS A 170 6.02 4.43 -2.68
CA HIS A 170 5.74 5.67 -3.42
C HIS A 170 4.33 6.15 -3.05
N SER A 171 4.23 7.26 -2.31
CA SER A 171 2.96 7.84 -1.87
C SER A 171 2.90 9.35 -2.12
N LEU A 172 3.27 9.76 -3.34
CA LEU A 172 3.27 11.15 -3.77
C LEU A 172 2.56 11.33 -5.12
N VAL A 173 1.97 12.51 -5.29
CA VAL A 173 1.27 12.93 -6.51
C VAL A 173 1.28 14.45 -6.57
N ASN A 174 1.40 15.02 -7.76
CA ASN A 174 1.22 16.45 -7.98
C ASN A 174 0.78 16.71 -9.42
N GLY A 175 -0.12 17.66 -9.60
CA GLY A 175 -0.63 18.05 -10.91
C GLY A 175 -0.97 19.54 -10.90
N PRO A 176 -0.19 20.42 -11.56
CA PRO A 176 -0.39 21.86 -11.48
C PRO A 176 -1.70 22.34 -12.09
N GLU A 177 -2.30 21.55 -12.99
CA GLU A 177 -3.53 21.85 -13.73
C GLU A 177 -4.63 20.80 -13.44
N VAL A 178 -4.60 20.17 -12.27
CA VAL A 178 -5.50 19.03 -11.92
C VAL A 178 -6.99 19.37 -11.96
N THR A 179 -7.34 20.64 -11.84
CA THR A 179 -8.74 21.12 -11.92
C THR A 179 -9.20 21.38 -13.35
N ASN A 180 -8.29 21.40 -14.33
CA ASN A 180 -8.63 21.69 -15.70
C ASN A 180 -9.18 20.42 -16.38
N PRO A 181 -10.18 20.55 -17.26
CA PRO A 181 -10.50 19.49 -18.22
C PRO A 181 -9.26 19.08 -19.01
N LEU A 182 -9.18 17.81 -19.42
CA LEU A 182 -8.04 17.31 -20.20
C LEU A 182 -7.83 18.11 -21.50
N LEU A 183 -8.93 18.53 -22.15
CA LEU A 183 -8.90 19.34 -23.38
C LEU A 183 -8.30 20.73 -23.18
N GLU A 184 -8.28 21.24 -21.94
CA GLU A 184 -7.73 22.54 -21.56
C GLU A 184 -6.36 22.42 -20.88
N THR A 185 -5.90 21.18 -20.64
CA THR A 185 -4.61 20.94 -19.99
C THR A 185 -3.48 21.24 -20.96
N SER A 186 -2.58 22.12 -20.56
CA SER A 186 -1.41 22.46 -21.35
C SER A 186 -0.44 21.27 -21.42
N ARG A 187 0.34 21.17 -22.50
CA ARG A 187 1.43 20.18 -22.60
C ARG A 187 2.38 20.24 -21.38
N LYS A 188 2.66 21.45 -20.89
CA LYS A 188 3.53 21.68 -19.72
C LYS A 188 2.91 21.10 -18.45
N GLY A 189 1.62 21.36 -18.21
CA GLY A 189 0.89 20.83 -17.07
C GLY A 189 0.80 19.31 -17.09
N TYR A 190 0.46 18.73 -18.25
CA TYR A 190 0.39 17.29 -18.46
C TYR A 190 1.73 16.59 -18.18
N LEU A 191 2.83 17.10 -18.75
CA LEU A 191 4.16 16.53 -18.53
C LEU A 191 4.64 16.70 -17.08
N ALA A 192 4.30 17.81 -16.41
CA ALA A 192 4.61 18.00 -15.00
C ALA A 192 3.87 16.99 -14.11
N ALA A 193 2.62 16.68 -14.44
CA ALA A 193 1.82 15.66 -13.73
C ALA A 193 2.42 14.26 -13.91
N LEU A 194 2.78 13.87 -15.14
CA LEU A 194 3.45 12.60 -15.43
C LEU A 194 4.83 12.50 -14.77
N SER A 195 5.61 13.58 -14.81
CA SER A 195 6.94 13.64 -14.18
C SER A 195 6.82 13.37 -12.68
N THR A 196 5.92 14.09 -12.00
CA THR A 196 5.79 13.96 -10.54
C THR A 196 5.09 12.67 -10.12
N SER A 197 4.10 12.20 -10.87
CA SER A 197 3.19 11.14 -10.41
C SER A 197 3.47 9.76 -11.01
N SER A 198 4.24 9.68 -12.11
CA SER A 198 4.60 8.43 -12.77
C SER A 198 6.11 8.23 -12.89
N TYR A 199 6.83 9.18 -13.49
CA TYR A 199 8.27 9.01 -13.73
C TYR A 199 9.09 9.02 -12.43
N SER A 200 8.68 9.80 -11.42
CA SER A 200 9.29 9.78 -10.09
C SER A 200 9.39 8.38 -9.47
N TYR A 201 8.43 7.48 -9.75
CA TYR A 201 8.52 6.08 -9.34
C TYR A 201 9.68 5.34 -10.02
N VAL A 202 9.86 5.54 -11.32
CA VAL A 202 10.99 4.98 -12.08
C VAL A 202 12.32 5.50 -11.55
N SER A 203 12.40 6.79 -11.25
CA SER A 203 13.58 7.42 -10.64
C SER A 203 13.89 6.80 -9.26
N LEU A 204 12.90 6.70 -8.37
CA LEU A 204 13.08 6.05 -7.07
C LEU A 204 13.59 4.61 -7.24
N LEU A 205 13.02 3.82 -8.15
CA LEU A 205 13.49 2.47 -8.40
C LEU A 205 14.96 2.47 -8.86
N LYS A 206 15.34 3.32 -9.81
CA LYS A 206 16.70 3.41 -10.33
C LYS A 206 17.74 3.62 -9.21
N HIS A 207 17.43 4.47 -8.23
CA HIS A 207 18.37 4.86 -7.18
C HIS A 207 18.25 4.03 -5.88
N PHE A 208 17.07 3.51 -5.53
CA PHE A 208 16.86 2.71 -4.33
C PHE A 208 17.02 1.19 -4.54
N LEU A 209 16.76 0.64 -5.74
CA LEU A 209 16.98 -0.79 -6.01
C LEU A 209 18.41 -1.29 -5.68
N PRO A 210 19.49 -0.49 -5.87
CA PRO A 210 20.82 -0.88 -5.45
C PRO A 210 21.01 -1.12 -3.95
N ILE A 211 20.20 -0.48 -3.12
CA ILE A 211 20.29 -0.52 -1.65
C ILE A 211 19.14 -1.31 -1.00
N ILE A 212 18.25 -1.89 -1.81
CA ILE A 212 17.27 -2.85 -1.31
C ILE A 212 17.97 -4.18 -1.03
N ASN A 213 17.81 -4.71 0.18
CA ASN A 213 18.32 -6.02 0.57
C ASN A 213 17.82 -7.09 -0.42
N PRO A 214 18.72 -7.83 -1.10
CA PRO A 214 18.31 -8.79 -2.10
C PRO A 214 17.59 -9.97 -1.45
N ALA A 215 16.34 -10.22 -1.82
CA ALA A 215 15.70 -11.50 -1.57
C ALA A 215 16.03 -12.41 -2.78
N GLY A 216 17.00 -13.33 -2.68
CA GLY A 216 17.25 -14.39 -3.68
C GLY A 216 17.73 -14.02 -5.11
N ARG A 217 18.03 -15.09 -5.89
CA ARG A 217 19.06 -15.28 -6.95
C ARG A 217 19.47 -14.15 -7.92
N LYS A 218 18.74 -13.04 -8.09
CA LYS A 218 19.27 -11.84 -8.79
C LYS A 218 18.82 -10.49 -8.20
N ARG A 219 17.82 -10.48 -7.30
CA ARG A 219 17.32 -9.40 -6.40
C ARG A 219 15.93 -9.77 -5.81
N LYS A 220 15.14 -10.61 -6.51
CA LYS A 220 13.70 -10.99 -6.30
C LYS A 220 12.87 -9.96 -5.51
N ILE A 221 12.75 -8.77 -6.07
CA ILE A 221 11.91 -7.70 -5.52
C ILE A 221 10.50 -7.87 -6.10
N ARG A 222 9.50 -7.69 -5.24
CA ARG A 222 8.08 -7.68 -5.63
C ARG A 222 7.63 -6.23 -5.78
N VAL A 223 6.93 -5.95 -6.86
CA VAL A 223 6.39 -4.64 -7.18
C VAL A 223 4.89 -4.78 -7.32
N ASN A 224 4.12 -4.01 -6.57
CA ASN A 224 2.66 -4.02 -6.59
C ASN A 224 2.14 -2.59 -6.44
N THR A 225 0.91 -2.35 -6.88
CA THR A 225 0.20 -1.08 -6.75
C THR A 225 -1.09 -1.27 -5.98
N ILE A 226 -1.51 -0.28 -5.21
CA ILE A 226 -2.83 -0.25 -4.57
C ILE A 226 -3.72 0.79 -5.25
N SER A 227 -4.88 0.36 -5.73
CA SER A 227 -5.95 1.24 -6.18
C SER A 227 -6.85 1.55 -4.98
N VAL A 228 -6.77 2.77 -4.47
CA VAL A 228 -7.49 3.20 -3.26
C VAL A 228 -8.77 3.96 -3.60
N GLY A 229 -9.78 3.86 -2.73
CA GLY A 229 -10.94 4.75 -2.77
C GLY A 229 -10.63 6.18 -2.27
N PRO A 230 -11.65 7.04 -2.16
CA PRO A 230 -11.48 8.44 -1.76
C PRO A 230 -11.16 8.59 -0.26
N LEU A 231 -10.24 9.52 0.06
CA LEU A 231 -9.85 9.88 1.43
C LEU A 231 -9.59 11.39 1.53
N ARG A 232 -10.01 12.02 2.63
CA ARG A 232 -9.82 13.46 2.93
C ARG A 232 -8.37 13.84 3.29
N SER A 233 -7.44 13.62 2.37
CA SER A 233 -6.03 14.04 2.50
C SER A 233 -5.82 15.52 2.15
N ARG A 234 -4.64 16.07 2.46
CA ARG A 234 -4.25 17.42 2.05
C ARG A 234 -4.34 17.64 0.54
N ALA A 235 -3.86 16.67 -0.25
CA ALA A 235 -3.92 16.76 -1.71
C ALA A 235 -5.36 16.72 -2.23
N ALA A 236 -6.18 15.82 -1.67
CA ALA A 236 -7.58 15.67 -2.08
C ALA A 236 -8.42 16.92 -1.77
N LYS A 237 -8.20 17.55 -0.62
CA LYS A 237 -8.87 18.81 -0.24
C LYS A 237 -8.57 19.96 -1.22
N ALA A 238 -7.40 19.98 -1.84
CA ALA A 238 -7.03 21.00 -2.82
C ALA A 238 -7.79 20.89 -4.15
N ILE A 239 -8.34 19.71 -4.45
CA ILE A 239 -9.06 19.43 -5.70
C ILE A 239 -10.55 19.82 -5.59
N GLY A 240 -11.09 19.94 -4.37
CA GLY A 240 -12.40 20.56 -4.10
C GLY A 240 -13.63 19.66 -4.22
N PHE A 241 -13.55 18.50 -4.88
CA PHE A 241 -14.68 17.57 -5.03
C PHE A 241 -14.57 16.28 -4.18
N ILE A 242 -13.64 16.23 -3.22
CA ILE A 242 -13.38 15.01 -2.44
C ILE A 242 -14.58 14.56 -1.60
N ASP A 243 -15.30 15.49 -0.97
CA ASP A 243 -16.44 15.13 -0.11
C ASP A 243 -17.57 14.51 -0.93
N MET A 244 -17.86 15.06 -2.12
CA MET A 244 -18.79 14.46 -3.08
C MET A 244 -18.39 13.03 -3.47
N MET A 245 -17.10 12.78 -3.71
CA MET A 245 -16.63 11.42 -4.04
C MET A 245 -16.74 10.46 -2.86
N ILE A 246 -16.58 10.94 -1.63
CA ILE A 246 -16.77 10.12 -0.43
C ILE A 246 -18.25 9.76 -0.28
N ASP A 247 -19.15 10.74 -0.40
CA ASP A 247 -20.59 10.50 -0.31
C ASP A 247 -21.07 9.53 -1.39
N TYR A 248 -20.62 9.74 -2.63
CA TYR A 248 -20.87 8.80 -3.73
C TYR A 248 -20.34 7.40 -3.42
N SER A 249 -19.11 7.30 -2.90
CA SER A 249 -18.55 5.99 -2.55
C SER A 249 -19.39 5.31 -1.47
N ILE A 250 -19.74 5.98 -0.37
CA ILE A 250 -20.53 5.38 0.73
C ILE A 250 -21.87 4.86 0.22
N ALA A 251 -22.55 5.63 -0.62
CA ALA A 251 -23.85 5.27 -1.16
C ALA A 251 -23.79 4.05 -2.09
N ASN A 252 -22.65 3.84 -2.78
CA ASN A 252 -22.57 2.92 -3.90
C ASN A 252 -21.66 1.70 -3.70
N VAL A 253 -20.90 1.61 -2.60
CA VAL A 253 -20.04 0.44 -2.33
C VAL A 253 -20.81 -0.74 -1.73
N PRO A 254 -20.38 -2.00 -1.99
CA PRO A 254 -20.89 -3.17 -1.26
C PRO A 254 -20.68 -3.07 0.25
N LEU A 255 -19.52 -2.56 0.68
CA LEU A 255 -19.21 -2.34 2.09
C LEU A 255 -19.51 -0.89 2.45
N GLN A 256 -20.77 -0.58 2.77
CA GLN A 256 -21.31 0.77 3.02
C GLN A 256 -20.68 1.49 4.23
N LYS A 257 -19.46 1.99 4.05
CA LYS A 257 -18.69 2.74 5.03
C LYS A 257 -17.68 3.65 4.35
N GLU A 258 -17.19 4.64 5.07
CA GLU A 258 -16.03 5.41 4.64
C GLU A 258 -14.78 4.53 4.52
N LEU A 259 -13.89 4.88 3.59
CA LEU A 259 -12.62 4.19 3.45
C LEU A 259 -11.69 4.52 4.62
N SER A 260 -11.12 3.49 5.24
CA SER A 260 -10.14 3.66 6.31
C SER A 260 -8.72 3.74 5.76
N ALA A 261 -8.01 4.84 6.04
CA ALA A 261 -6.58 4.96 5.74
C ALA A 261 -5.76 3.83 6.38
N LYS A 262 -6.14 3.37 7.58
CA LYS A 262 -5.55 2.20 8.25
C LYS A 262 -5.76 0.91 7.44
N GLY A 263 -6.91 0.76 6.78
CA GLY A 263 -7.17 -0.38 5.89
C GLY A 263 -6.18 -0.44 4.72
N VAL A 264 -5.90 0.71 4.10
CA VAL A 264 -4.86 0.85 3.07
C VAL A 264 -3.48 0.53 3.62
N GLY A 265 -3.12 1.09 4.78
CA GLY A 265 -1.85 0.78 5.45
C GLY A 265 -1.68 -0.72 5.74
N ASN A 266 -2.73 -1.39 6.21
CA ASN A 266 -2.71 -2.83 6.48
C ASN A 266 -2.53 -3.66 5.20
N ALA A 267 -3.17 -3.26 4.10
CA ALA A 267 -2.98 -3.90 2.80
C ALA A 267 -1.53 -3.77 2.31
N VAL A 268 -0.91 -2.58 2.48
CA VAL A 268 0.52 -2.40 2.19
C VAL A 268 1.38 -3.29 3.09
N ALA A 269 1.13 -3.33 4.40
CA ALA A 269 1.89 -4.16 5.32
C ALA A 269 1.82 -5.65 4.96
N PHE A 270 0.64 -6.14 4.55
CA PHE A 270 0.47 -7.49 4.02
C PHE A 270 1.30 -7.70 2.75
N LEU A 271 1.14 -6.82 1.76
CA LEU A 271 1.88 -6.89 0.49
C LEU A 271 3.38 -6.76 0.67
N SER A 272 3.88 -6.09 1.71
CA SER A 272 5.30 -5.98 2.03
C SER A 272 5.85 -7.19 2.79
N SER A 273 4.99 -8.03 3.35
CA SER A 273 5.38 -9.18 4.19
C SER A 273 5.74 -10.44 3.38
N SER A 274 6.30 -11.43 4.07
CA SER A 274 6.53 -12.77 3.50
C SER A 274 5.23 -13.52 3.19
N LEU A 275 4.09 -13.11 3.77
CA LEU A 275 2.78 -13.73 3.50
C LEU A 275 2.33 -13.48 2.05
N ALA A 276 2.83 -12.41 1.43
CA ALA A 276 2.57 -12.06 0.03
C ALA A 276 3.72 -12.50 -0.90
N SER A 277 4.52 -13.52 -0.54
CA SER A 277 5.73 -13.91 -1.28
C SER A 277 5.48 -14.30 -2.75
N ALA A 278 4.26 -14.73 -3.07
CA ALA A 278 3.84 -15.10 -4.42
C ALA A 278 3.06 -13.98 -5.16
N ILE A 279 2.94 -12.78 -4.56
CA ILE A 279 2.17 -11.67 -5.12
C ILE A 279 3.12 -10.58 -5.63
N ALA A 280 3.21 -10.46 -6.96
CA ALA A 280 3.96 -9.45 -7.67
C ALA A 280 3.24 -9.05 -8.96
N GLY A 281 3.36 -7.78 -9.37
CA GLY A 281 2.75 -7.22 -10.57
C GLY A 281 1.25 -6.96 -10.47
N THR A 282 0.68 -6.92 -9.25
CA THR A 282 -0.76 -6.77 -9.07
C THR A 282 -1.19 -5.32 -8.82
N VAL A 283 -2.43 -5.02 -9.19
CA VAL A 283 -3.20 -3.87 -8.72
C VAL A 283 -4.20 -4.37 -7.70
N LEU A 284 -3.95 -4.12 -6.41
CA LEU A 284 -4.87 -4.50 -5.34
C LEU A 284 -5.87 -3.36 -5.10
N TYR A 285 -7.16 -3.65 -5.24
CA TYR A 285 -8.22 -2.69 -4.94
C TYR A 285 -8.52 -2.65 -3.44
N VAL A 286 -8.45 -1.45 -2.86
CA VAL A 286 -8.78 -1.16 -1.46
C VAL A 286 -9.69 0.06 -1.43
N ASP A 287 -10.93 -0.15 -1.88
CA ASP A 287 -11.92 0.88 -2.18
C ASP A 287 -13.33 0.48 -1.73
N ASN A 288 -13.44 -0.39 -0.73
CA ASN A 288 -14.69 -0.98 -0.24
C ASN A 288 -15.50 -1.76 -1.30
N GLY A 289 -14.87 -2.10 -2.44
CA GLY A 289 -15.50 -2.83 -3.53
C GLY A 289 -16.15 -1.95 -4.60
N LEU A 290 -15.91 -0.63 -4.57
CA LEU A 290 -16.51 0.31 -5.54
C LEU A 290 -16.19 -0.09 -6.99
N ASN A 291 -14.95 -0.49 -7.27
CA ASN A 291 -14.51 -0.92 -8.61
C ASN A 291 -15.32 -2.08 -9.19
N ALA A 292 -15.96 -2.91 -8.36
CA ALA A 292 -16.73 -4.08 -8.80
C ALA A 292 -18.19 -3.73 -9.13
N MET A 293 -18.65 -2.53 -8.80
CA MET A 293 -20.05 -2.12 -8.99
C MET A 293 -20.33 -1.76 -10.44
N GLY A 294 -21.35 -2.39 -11.03
CA GLY A 294 -21.78 -2.13 -12.40
C GLY A 294 -22.73 -0.94 -12.56
N VAL A 295 -23.32 -0.45 -11.46
CA VAL A 295 -24.31 0.66 -11.44
C VAL A 295 -24.20 1.46 -10.13
N GLY A 296 -24.54 2.74 -10.17
CA GLY A 296 -24.76 3.57 -8.97
C GLY A 296 -26.14 3.30 -8.39
N VAL A 297 -26.22 2.63 -7.25
CA VAL A 297 -27.47 2.22 -6.59
C VAL A 297 -28.28 3.40 -6.05
N ASP A 298 -27.65 4.57 -5.89
CA ASP A 298 -28.30 5.84 -5.57
C ASP A 298 -29.01 6.51 -6.77
N SER A 299 -28.89 5.94 -7.97
CA SER A 299 -29.54 6.48 -9.16
C SER A 299 -31.07 6.54 -8.99
N PRO A 300 -31.71 7.69 -9.33
CA PRO A 300 -33.16 7.85 -9.26
C PRO A 300 -33.93 6.81 -10.09
N ILE A 301 -33.32 6.20 -11.11
CA ILE A 301 -33.95 5.15 -11.93
C ILE A 301 -34.32 3.93 -11.08
N PHE A 302 -33.54 3.62 -10.04
CA PHE A 302 -33.80 2.48 -9.16
C PHE A 302 -34.90 2.75 -8.12
N SER A 303 -35.26 4.02 -7.88
CA SER A 303 -36.28 4.38 -6.88
C SER A 303 -37.67 3.75 -7.15
N ASN A 304 -37.99 3.58 -8.43
CA ASN A 304 -39.28 3.05 -8.89
C ASN A 304 -39.20 1.58 -9.35
N LEU A 305 -38.01 0.97 -9.29
CA LEU A 305 -37.84 -0.45 -9.63
C LEU A 305 -38.13 -1.30 -8.41
N ASN A 306 -38.94 -2.36 -8.60
CA ASN A 306 -39.27 -3.31 -7.54
C ASN A 306 -38.11 -4.29 -7.32
N ILE A 307 -36.96 -3.76 -6.89
CA ILE A 307 -35.78 -4.54 -6.54
C ILE A 307 -36.02 -5.14 -5.16
N PRO A 308 -35.83 -6.46 -4.97
CA PRO A 308 -35.87 -7.06 -3.65
C PRO A 308 -34.88 -6.35 -2.73
N LYS A 309 -35.39 -5.58 -1.77
CA LYS A 309 -34.58 -5.02 -0.69
C LYS A 309 -34.39 -6.15 0.31
N GLU A 310 -33.14 -6.46 0.68
CA GLU A 310 -32.88 -7.42 1.75
C GLU A 310 -33.62 -6.95 3.01
N GLN A 311 -34.49 -7.81 3.53
CA GLN A 311 -35.02 -7.66 4.89
C GLN A 311 -33.86 -7.99 5.83
N HIS A 312 -33.13 -6.97 6.28
CA HIS A 312 -32.18 -7.09 7.38
C HIS A 312 -32.91 -7.17 8.73
#